data_AF-A0A8C0DCM3-F1
#
_entry.id   AF-A0A8C0DCM3-F1
#
_cell.length_a   1.000
_cell.length_b   1.000
_cell.length_c   1.000
_cell.angle_alpha   90.00
_cell.angle_beta   90.00
_cell.angle_gamma   90.00
#
_symmetry.space_group_name_H-M   'P 1'
#
loop_
_entity.id
_entity.type
_entity.pdbx_description
1 polymer ?
#
loop_
_entity_poly.entity_id
_entity_poly.type
_entity_poly.pdbx_seq_one_letter_code
_entity_poly.pdbx_strand_id
1 'polypeptide(L)'
;MAVLLLKDPEEDDCGQDPYIRELGLYGLEATLIPVLSFEFLSLPSFSEKLSHPEGYGGLIFTSPRAVEAVELCLEKDNKTKVWRKSLKEKWNAKSVYVVGNATASLVNKIEKLAECICSRESSALPLLFPCGTLKREILLKMLKDRGIPAAPGYRPQQDPE
;
A
#
# COMPACT_ATOMS: atom_id res chain seq x y z
N MET A 1 16.79 0.14 33.52
CA MET A 1 15.48 -0.54 33.51
C MET A 1 15.22 -0.97 32.07
N ALA A 2 14.86 -2.23 31.84
CA ALA A 2 14.69 -2.78 30.50
C ALA A 2 13.25 -2.58 30.00
N VAL A 3 13.10 -2.22 28.72
CA VAL A 3 11.83 -1.97 28.04
C VAL A 3 11.74 -2.87 26.80
N LEU A 4 10.58 -3.49 26.59
CA LEU A 4 10.31 -4.31 25.41
C LEU A 4 9.35 -3.57 24.47
N LEU A 5 9.75 -3.41 23.21
CA LEU A 5 8.93 -2.81 22.16
C LEU A 5 8.39 -3.91 21.25
N LEU A 6 7.07 -4.09 21.24
CA LEU A 6 6.36 -5.07 20.41
C LEU A 6 5.77 -4.34 19.19
N LYS A 7 6.60 -4.07 18.19
CA LYS A 7 6.22 -3.34 16.97
C LYS A 7 7.10 -3.75 15.79
N ASP A 8 6.63 -3.47 14.58
CA ASP A 8 7.49 -3.57 13.39
C ASP A 8 8.63 -2.56 13.47
N PRO A 9 9.86 -2.92 13.09
CA PRO A 9 10.97 -1.98 13.06
C PRO A 9 10.68 -0.88 12.04
N GLU A 10 11.00 0.36 12.42
CA GLU A 10 10.96 1.51 11.51
C GLU A 10 12.32 2.17 11.57
N GLU A 11 12.93 2.45 10.42
CA GLU A 11 14.21 3.15 10.36
C GLU A 11 13.98 4.61 10.01
N ASP A 12 14.55 5.52 10.80
CA ASP A 12 14.67 6.91 10.42
C ASP A 12 15.99 7.19 9.68
N ASP A 13 16.23 8.45 9.32
CA ASP A 13 17.42 8.87 8.57
C ASP A 13 18.76 8.52 9.27
N CYS A 14 18.73 8.13 10.55
CA CYS A 14 19.90 7.71 11.33
C CYS A 14 20.06 6.18 11.42
N GLY A 15 19.19 5.39 10.78
CA GLY A 15 19.27 3.92 10.78
C GLY A 15 18.97 3.27 12.13
N GLN A 16 18.26 3.98 13.01
CA GLN A 16 17.80 3.45 14.30
C GLN A 16 16.29 3.66 14.46
N ASP A 17 15.65 2.76 15.20
CA ASP A 17 14.23 2.93 15.52
C ASP A 17 14.05 4.14 16.46
N PRO A 18 13.14 5.07 16.13
CA PRO A 18 12.97 6.30 16.89
C PRO A 18 12.58 6.04 18.35
N TYR A 19 11.87 4.96 18.65
CA TYR A 19 11.52 4.59 20.03
C TYR A 19 12.73 4.07 20.80
N ILE A 20 13.59 3.27 20.16
CA ILE A 20 14.84 2.79 20.79
C ILE A 20 15.74 3.99 21.12
N ARG A 21 15.91 4.92 20.17
CA ARG A 21 16.71 6.12 20.39
C ARG A 21 16.16 6.96 21.54
N GLU A 22 14.86 7.27 21.50
CA GLU A 22 14.24 8.15 22.49
C GLU A 22 14.32 7.54 23.89
N LEU A 23 14.04 6.24 24.05
CA LEU A 23 14.17 5.54 25.33
C LEU A 23 15.62 5.54 25.84
N GLY A 24 16.59 5.38 24.94
CA GLY A 24 18.01 5.47 25.25
C GLY A 24 18.43 6.83 25.83
N LEU A 25 17.83 7.93 25.38
CA LEU A 25 18.08 9.27 25.93
C LEU A 25 17.72 9.40 27.41
N TYR A 26 16.76 8.58 27.89
CA TYR A 26 16.34 8.53 29.30
C TYR A 26 17.03 7.41 30.09
N GLY A 27 18.06 6.76 29.53
CA GLY A 27 18.78 5.66 30.19
C GLY A 27 17.98 4.36 30.29
N LEU A 28 16.96 4.20 29.44
CA LEU A 28 16.18 2.97 29.33
C LEU A 28 16.77 2.08 28.24
N GLU A 29 16.97 0.81 28.57
CA GLU A 29 17.48 -0.18 27.61
C GLU A 29 16.29 -0.82 26.89
N ALA A 30 16.08 -0.44 25.63
CA ALA A 30 14.96 -0.90 24.83
C ALA A 30 15.37 -2.05 23.90
N THR A 31 14.60 -3.14 23.89
CA THR A 31 14.71 -4.22 22.90
C THR A 31 13.44 -4.29 22.08
N LEU A 32 13.57 -4.30 20.75
CA LEU A 32 12.45 -4.39 19.82
C LEU A 32 12.27 -5.81 19.31
N ILE A 33 11.04 -6.32 19.43
CA ILE A 33 10.59 -7.59 18.88
C ILE A 33 9.51 -7.27 17.82
N PRO A 34 9.75 -7.61 16.54
CA PRO A 34 8.73 -7.53 15.50
C PRO A 34 7.60 -8.50 15.82
N VAL A 35 6.36 -8.01 15.81
CA VAL A 35 5.17 -8.82 16.14
C VAL A 35 4.19 -8.97 14.98
N LEU A 36 4.48 -8.37 13.83
CA LEU A 36 3.68 -8.56 12.63
C LEU A 36 4.57 -9.12 11.51
N SER A 37 4.20 -10.29 11.00
CA SER A 37 4.69 -10.82 9.74
C SER A 37 3.57 -10.76 8.72
N PHE A 38 3.88 -10.35 7.50
CA PHE A 38 2.92 -10.28 6.40
C PHE A 38 3.52 -10.90 5.15
N GLU A 39 2.72 -11.71 4.47
CA GLU A 39 3.05 -12.21 3.14
C GLU A 39 2.20 -11.55 2.07
N PHE A 40 2.76 -11.35 0.87
CA PHE A 40 2.00 -10.91 -0.30
C PHE A 40 1.47 -12.10 -1.10
N LEU A 41 0.18 -12.42 -0.97
CA LEU A 41 -0.43 -13.47 -1.79
C LEU A 41 -0.97 -12.93 -3.11
N SER A 42 -0.91 -13.77 -4.14
CA SER A 42 -1.47 -13.50 -5.47
C SER A 42 -0.81 -12.33 -6.23
N LEU A 43 0.47 -12.04 -5.96
CA LEU A 43 1.25 -11.05 -6.72
C LEU A 43 1.20 -11.23 -8.25
N PRO A 44 1.22 -12.46 -8.83
CA PRO A 44 1.11 -12.61 -10.29
C PRO A 44 -0.22 -12.10 -10.86
N SER A 45 -1.35 -12.45 -10.20
CA SER A 45 -2.67 -11.94 -10.58
C SER A 45 -2.76 -10.42 -10.41
N PHE A 46 -2.15 -9.88 -9.35
CA PHE A 46 -2.11 -8.44 -9.15
C PHE A 46 -1.31 -7.73 -10.26
N SER A 47 -0.15 -8.28 -10.63
CA SER A 47 0.68 -7.77 -11.72
C SER A 47 -0.05 -7.80 -13.07
N GLU A 48 -0.81 -8.87 -13.35
CA GLU A 48 -1.64 -8.95 -14.55
C GLU A 48 -2.70 -7.83 -14.58
N LYS A 49 -3.39 -7.59 -13.45
CA LYS A 49 -4.37 -6.49 -13.34
C LYS A 49 -3.72 -5.12 -13.53
N LEU A 50 -2.53 -4.90 -12.95
CA LEU A 50 -1.76 -3.67 -13.14
C LEU A 50 -1.32 -3.43 -14.59
N SER A 51 -1.22 -4.50 -15.38
CA SER A 51 -0.84 -4.43 -16.80
C SER A 51 -2.00 -3.98 -17.71
N HIS A 52 -3.24 -3.97 -17.19
CA HIS A 52 -4.47 -3.67 -17.94
C HIS A 52 -5.26 -2.50 -17.32
N PRO A 53 -4.70 -1.27 -17.30
CA PRO A 53 -5.35 -0.10 -16.70
C PRO A 53 -6.73 0.20 -17.30
N GLU A 54 -6.97 -0.13 -18.57
CA GLU A 54 -8.25 0.01 -19.27
C GLU A 54 -9.42 -0.69 -18.59
N GLY A 55 -9.18 -1.76 -17.81
CA GLY A 55 -10.22 -2.46 -17.06
C GLY A 55 -10.67 -1.74 -15.78
N TYR A 56 -9.99 -0.65 -15.39
CA TYR A 56 -10.18 -0.01 -14.09
C TYR A 56 -10.39 1.49 -14.20
N GLY A 57 -11.17 2.06 -13.28
CA GLY A 57 -11.39 3.49 -13.16
C GLY A 57 -10.27 4.22 -12.41
N GLY A 58 -9.43 3.47 -11.68
CA GLY A 58 -8.43 4.05 -10.78
C GLY A 58 -7.84 3.05 -9.79
N LEU A 59 -6.97 3.55 -8.92
CA LEU A 59 -6.29 2.81 -7.84
C LEU A 59 -6.67 3.37 -6.47
N ILE A 60 -6.74 2.50 -5.47
CA ILE A 60 -6.87 2.90 -4.07
C ILE A 60 -5.73 2.28 -3.25
N PHE A 61 -4.97 3.11 -2.55
CA PHE A 61 -3.94 2.70 -1.60
C PHE A 61 -4.32 3.14 -0.18
N THR A 62 -4.53 2.18 0.71
CA THR A 62 -4.87 2.46 2.12
C THR A 62 -3.81 1.95 3.11
N SER A 63 -2.67 1.49 2.59
CA SER A 63 -1.60 0.88 3.37
C SER A 63 -0.28 1.04 2.62
N PRO A 64 0.84 1.36 3.30
CA PRO A 64 2.18 1.34 2.70
C PRO A 64 2.48 0.01 1.99
N ARG A 65 2.07 -1.10 2.62
CA ARG A 65 2.19 -2.45 2.06
C ARG A 65 1.53 -2.60 0.68
N ALA A 66 0.45 -1.87 0.42
CA ALA A 66 -0.21 -1.92 -0.89
C ALA A 66 0.66 -1.34 -2.01
N VAL A 67 1.48 -0.37 -1.65
CA VAL A 67 2.43 0.31 -2.53
C VAL A 67 3.66 -0.58 -2.74
N GLU A 68 4.18 -1.18 -1.68
CA GLU A 68 5.26 -2.18 -1.74
C GLU A 68 4.88 -3.38 -2.62
N ALA A 69 3.63 -3.86 -2.54
CA ALA A 69 3.14 -4.94 -3.40
C ALA A 69 3.20 -4.58 -4.90
N VAL A 70 2.94 -3.31 -5.24
CA VAL A 70 3.09 -2.82 -6.62
C VAL A 70 4.56 -2.86 -7.01
N GLU A 71 5.47 -2.34 -6.18
CA GLU A 71 6.92 -2.38 -6.45
C GLU A 71 7.40 -3.82 -6.70
N LEU A 72 7.01 -4.75 -5.82
CA LEU A 72 7.34 -6.17 -5.96
C LEU A 72 6.78 -6.78 -7.25
N CYS A 73 5.56 -6.43 -7.66
CA CYS A 73 5.00 -6.87 -8.95
C CYS A 73 5.80 -6.33 -10.15
N LEU A 74 6.32 -5.09 -10.04
CA LEU A 74 7.11 -4.48 -11.11
C LEU A 74 8.50 -5.10 -11.24
N GLU A 75 9.14 -5.39 -10.10
CA GLU A 75 10.47 -5.99 -10.04
C GLU A 75 10.46 -7.45 -10.50
N LYS A 76 9.55 -8.29 -9.97
CA LYS A 76 9.52 -9.73 -10.25
C LYS A 76 9.23 -10.07 -11.71
N ASP A 77 8.40 -9.29 -12.39
CA ASP A 77 8.00 -9.58 -13.77
C ASP A 77 8.92 -8.94 -14.83
N ASN A 78 10.04 -8.30 -14.43
CA ASN A 78 10.90 -7.49 -15.32
C ASN A 78 10.10 -6.40 -16.07
N LYS A 79 8.90 -6.08 -15.57
CA LYS A 79 7.95 -5.13 -16.14
C LYS A 79 8.32 -3.69 -15.81
N THR A 80 9.35 -3.45 -15.00
CA THR A 80 9.86 -2.11 -14.68
C THR A 80 10.06 -1.23 -15.93
N LYS A 81 10.53 -1.81 -17.04
CA LYS A 81 10.69 -1.08 -18.31
C LYS A 81 9.36 -0.74 -18.97
N VAL A 82 8.41 -1.69 -19.02
CA VAL A 82 7.06 -1.49 -19.59
C VAL A 82 6.26 -0.50 -18.75
N TRP A 83 6.38 -0.61 -17.43
CA TRP A 83 5.74 0.29 -16.49
C TRP A 83 6.20 1.73 -16.66
N ARG A 84 7.52 1.95 -16.65
CA ARG A 84 8.11 3.28 -16.86
C ARG A 84 7.81 3.86 -18.25
N LYS A 85 7.66 3.01 -19.26
CA LYS A 85 7.45 3.44 -20.65
C LYS A 85 6.00 3.77 -20.99
N SER A 86 5.01 3.09 -20.41
CA SER A 86 3.61 3.30 -20.81
C SER A 86 2.56 3.10 -19.71
N LEU A 87 2.71 2.14 -18.80
CA LEU A 87 1.65 1.89 -17.80
C LEU A 87 1.55 3.00 -16.76
N LYS A 88 2.69 3.59 -16.36
CA LYS A 88 2.72 4.68 -15.38
C LYS A 88 1.88 5.87 -15.83
N GLU A 89 2.01 6.29 -17.08
CA GLU A 89 1.21 7.41 -17.63
C GLU A 89 -0.27 7.05 -17.74
N LYS A 90 -0.60 5.81 -18.14
CA LYS A 90 -1.98 5.34 -18.20
C LYS A 90 -2.66 5.28 -16.84
N TRP A 91 -1.94 4.90 -15.78
CA TRP A 91 -2.45 4.92 -14.41
C TRP A 91 -2.52 6.35 -13.85
N ASN A 92 -1.54 7.22 -14.14
CA ASN A 92 -1.59 8.64 -13.77
C ASN A 92 -2.74 9.41 -14.44
N ALA A 93 -3.22 8.96 -15.60
CA ALA A 93 -4.40 9.54 -16.25
C ALA A 93 -5.72 9.13 -15.56
N LYS A 94 -5.68 8.19 -14.62
CA LYS A 94 -6.84 7.69 -13.86
C LYS A 94 -6.84 8.25 -12.43
N SER A 95 -7.94 8.06 -11.72
CA SER A 95 -8.02 8.51 -10.32
C SER A 95 -7.17 7.61 -9.42
N VAL A 96 -6.21 8.19 -8.72
CA VAL A 96 -5.43 7.50 -7.68
C VAL A 96 -5.78 8.07 -6.32
N TYR A 97 -6.20 7.18 -5.43
CA TYR A 97 -6.69 7.53 -4.11
C TYR A 97 -5.78 6.98 -3.02
N VAL A 98 -5.42 7.82 -2.05
CA VAL A 98 -4.48 7.43 -1.00
C VAL A 98 -5.00 7.81 0.38
N VAL A 99 -4.84 6.90 1.34
CA VAL A 99 -5.20 7.11 2.74
C VAL A 99 -3.97 6.98 3.63
N GLY A 100 -3.70 8.02 4.42
CA GLY A 100 -2.61 8.06 5.39
C GLY A 100 -1.30 8.61 4.83
N ASN A 101 -0.60 9.40 5.63
CA ASN A 101 0.63 10.10 5.23
C ASN A 101 1.74 9.13 4.83
N ALA A 102 1.93 8.02 5.57
CA ALA A 102 2.94 7.01 5.23
C ALA A 102 2.70 6.40 3.84
N THR A 103 1.44 6.11 3.51
CA THR A 103 1.08 5.59 2.18
C THR A 103 1.26 6.65 1.11
N ALA A 104 0.84 7.91 1.37
CA ALA A 104 1.03 9.02 0.43
C ALA A 104 2.50 9.28 0.11
N SER A 105 3.38 9.20 1.11
CA SER A 105 4.83 9.34 0.92
C SER A 105 5.40 8.26 0.00
N LEU A 106 4.96 7.00 0.13
CA LEU A 106 5.39 5.92 -0.78
C LEU A 106 4.76 6.06 -2.17
N VAL A 107 3.46 6.39 -2.25
CA VAL A 107 2.82 6.62 -3.55
C VAL A 107 3.51 7.76 -4.27
N ASN A 108 3.90 8.85 -3.60
CA ASN A 108 4.66 9.96 -4.21
C ASN A 108 6.02 9.54 -4.76
N LYS A 109 6.63 8.46 -4.25
CA LYS A 109 7.87 7.89 -4.81
C LYS A 109 7.60 7.17 -6.14
N ILE A 110 6.43 6.54 -6.29
CA ILE A 110 6.09 5.72 -7.47
C ILE A 110 5.27 6.49 -8.52
N GLU A 111 4.39 7.39 -8.07
CA GLU A 111 3.36 8.15 -8.78
C GLU A 111 3.42 9.62 -8.34
N LYS A 112 2.98 10.56 -9.18
CA LYS A 112 3.16 12.00 -8.90
C LYS A 112 1.91 12.74 -8.46
N LEU A 113 0.77 12.08 -8.28
CA LEU A 113 -0.49 12.76 -7.97
C LEU A 113 -1.43 11.79 -7.23
N ALA A 114 -1.61 12.01 -5.93
CA ALA A 114 -2.72 11.42 -5.18
C ALA A 114 -3.70 12.56 -4.86
N GLU A 115 -4.85 12.59 -5.55
CA GLU A 115 -5.95 13.50 -5.22
C GLU A 115 -6.97 12.77 -4.33
N CYS A 116 -7.57 13.51 -3.40
CA CYS A 116 -8.52 12.97 -2.44
C CYS A 116 -9.79 12.45 -3.14
N ILE A 117 -10.37 11.36 -2.61
CA ILE A 117 -11.50 10.58 -3.18
C ILE A 117 -12.75 11.40 -3.52
N CYS A 118 -12.90 12.58 -2.92
CA CYS A 118 -14.20 13.25 -2.86
C CYS A 118 -14.48 14.25 -4.00
N SER A 119 -13.60 14.46 -4.99
CA SER A 119 -13.76 15.58 -5.94
C SER A 119 -13.85 15.23 -7.44
N ARG A 120 -13.91 13.96 -7.85
CA ARG A 120 -14.04 13.58 -9.27
C ARG A 120 -15.27 12.72 -9.54
N GLU A 121 -15.84 12.87 -10.73
CA GLU A 121 -16.95 12.04 -11.25
C GLU A 121 -16.56 10.56 -11.21
N SER A 122 -17.48 9.72 -10.71
CA SER A 122 -17.26 8.29 -10.58
C SER A 122 -17.19 7.64 -11.96
N SER A 123 -16.08 6.98 -12.27
CA SER A 123 -15.98 6.12 -13.46
C SER A 123 -16.95 4.93 -13.34
N ALA A 124 -17.55 4.50 -14.45
CA ALA A 124 -18.31 3.26 -14.51
C ALA A 124 -17.43 2.01 -14.32
N LEU A 125 -16.11 2.15 -14.43
CA LEU A 125 -15.14 1.08 -14.25
C LEU A 125 -14.73 0.90 -12.78
N PRO A 126 -14.41 -0.33 -12.35
CA PRO A 126 -14.06 -0.61 -10.97
C PRO A 126 -12.74 0.03 -10.55
N LEU A 127 -12.64 0.44 -9.29
CA LEU A 127 -11.39 0.85 -8.67
C LEU A 127 -10.61 -0.39 -8.22
N LEU A 128 -9.34 -0.46 -8.59
CA LEU A 128 -8.43 -1.53 -8.17
C LEU A 128 -7.92 -1.23 -6.75
N PHE A 129 -8.23 -2.12 -5.80
CA PHE A 129 -7.93 -1.95 -4.39
C PHE A 129 -7.01 -3.05 -3.85
N PRO A 130 -5.68 -2.85 -3.89
CA PRO A 130 -4.72 -3.69 -3.19
C PRO A 130 -4.82 -3.53 -1.66
N CYS A 131 -5.47 -4.45 -0.94
CA CYS A 131 -5.61 -4.31 0.52
C CYS A 131 -5.73 -5.63 1.27
N GLY A 132 -5.36 -5.60 2.56
CA GLY A 132 -5.52 -6.66 3.55
C GLY A 132 -6.94 -6.92 4.04
N THR A 133 -7.15 -8.12 4.58
CA THR A 133 -8.46 -8.70 4.91
C THR A 133 -9.32 -7.79 5.82
N LEU A 134 -8.73 -7.19 6.85
CA LEU A 134 -9.46 -6.44 7.89
C LEU A 134 -10.02 -5.08 7.43
N LYS A 135 -9.27 -4.29 6.66
CA LYS A 135 -9.73 -2.97 6.17
C LYS A 135 -10.50 -3.05 4.84
N ARG A 136 -10.46 -4.22 4.19
CA ARG A 136 -11.08 -4.46 2.88
C ARG A 136 -12.60 -4.46 2.95
N GLU A 137 -13.20 -5.15 3.92
CA GLU A 137 -14.66 -5.35 3.94
C GLU A 137 -15.42 -4.05 4.17
N ILE A 138 -14.94 -3.19 5.07
CA ILE A 138 -15.58 -1.92 5.40
C ILE A 138 -15.53 -0.98 4.20
N LEU A 139 -14.37 -0.82 3.56
CA LEU A 139 -14.23 0.08 2.42
C LEU A 139 -15.00 -0.43 1.19
N LEU A 140 -14.90 -1.73 0.87
CA LEU A 140 -15.66 -2.30 -0.25
C LEU A 140 -17.18 -2.19 -0.03
N LYS A 141 -17.65 -2.38 1.21
CA LYS A 141 -19.06 -2.17 1.57
C LYS A 141 -19.47 -0.72 1.37
N MET A 142 -18.71 0.24 1.89
CA MET A 142 -18.99 1.67 1.72
C MET A 142 -19.00 2.12 0.25
N LEU A 143 -18.06 1.60 -0.56
CA LEU A 143 -18.01 1.90 -1.99
C LEU A 143 -19.23 1.31 -2.72
N LYS A 144 -19.59 0.06 -2.40
CA LYS A 144 -20.78 -0.60 -2.94
C LYS A 144 -22.06 0.14 -2.58
N ASP A 145 -22.20 0.58 -1.33
CA ASP A 145 -23.35 1.35 -0.84
C ASP A 145 -23.49 2.71 -1.55
N ARG A 146 -22.38 3.26 -2.08
CA ARG A 146 -22.34 4.49 -2.88
C ARG A 146 -22.38 4.24 -4.40
N GLY A 147 -22.56 2.98 -4.83
CA GLY A 147 -22.61 2.62 -6.25
C GLY A 147 -21.26 2.68 -6.97
N ILE A 148 -20.14 2.72 -6.24
CA ILE A 148 -18.78 2.75 -6.79
C ILE A 148 -18.26 1.31 -6.90
N PRO A 149 -18.01 0.78 -8.11
CA PRO A 149 -17.49 -0.58 -8.27
C PRO A 149 -16.01 -0.65 -7.81
N ALA A 150 -15.62 -1.72 -7.12
CA ALA A 150 -14.24 -1.93 -6.67
C ALA A 150 -13.83 -3.41 -6.70
N ALA A 151 -12.58 -3.68 -7.07
CA ALA A 151 -12.03 -5.03 -7.23
C ALA A 151 -10.75 -5.23 -6.40
N PRO A 152 -10.57 -6.39 -5.73
CA PRO A 152 -9.40 -6.66 -4.91
C PRO A 152 -8.13 -6.87 -5.75
N GLY A 153 -7.02 -6.26 -5.33
CA GLY A 153 -5.70 -6.36 -5.97
C GLY A 153 -4.92 -7.62 -5.60
N TYR A 154 -4.65 -7.82 -4.31
CA TYR A 154 -3.91 -8.97 -3.75
C TYR A 154 -4.41 -9.31 -2.34
N ARG A 155 -4.00 -10.44 -1.75
CA ARG A 155 -4.35 -10.82 -0.37
C ARG A 155 -3.09 -10.89 0.50
N PRO A 156 -2.88 -10.01 1.48
CA PRO A 156 -1.90 -10.27 2.51
C PRO A 156 -2.46 -11.24 3.55
N GLN A 157 -1.67 -12.26 3.91
CA GLN A 157 -1.95 -13.14 5.03
C GLN A 157 -0.97 -12.80 6.15
N GLN A 158 -1.50 -12.67 7.36
CA GLN A 158 -0.69 -12.56 8.57
C GLN A 158 -0.30 -13.98 8.94
N ASP A 159 1.00 -14.24 9.13
CA ASP A 159 1.46 -15.56 9.56
C ASP A 159 0.86 -15.88 10.92
N PRO A 160 0.32 -17.10 11.14
CA PRO A 160 0.12 -17.59 12.50
C PRO A 160 1.50 -17.81 13.15
N GLU A 161 1.68 -17.25 14.35
CA GLU A 161 2.84 -17.55 15.23
C GLU A 161 3.06 -19.05 15.41
#